data_AF-A0A7L2Z7K1-F1
#
_entry.id   AF-A0A7L2Z7K1-F1
#
_cell.length_a   1.000
_cell.length_b   1.000
_cell.length_c   1.000
_cell.angle_alpha   90.00
_cell.angle_beta   90.00
_cell.angle_gamma   90.00
#
_symmetry.space_group_name_H-M   'P 1'
#
loop_
_entity.id
_entity.type
_entity.pdbx_description
1 polymer ?
#
loop_
_entity_poly.entity_id
_entity_poly.type
_entity_poly.pdbx_seq_one_letter_code
_entity_poly.pdbx_strand_id
1 'polypeptide(L)'
;GHTGHTADMNVFLDDPEFAEIILRAEQAIESGVFPERISQGSSGSYFAKDPKGKTIGVFKPKSEEPYGHLNPKWTKYFHKVCCPCCFGRGCLVPNQGYLSEAGAYLVDDKLGLGVVPKTKVVWLVSETFNYSAIDRAKSRGKKYALEKVPKVAKKFNRIGLPPKVGSFQLFVEGYKEADYWLRKFETDPLPENTRKEFQSQFERLVILDYVIRNTDRGNDNWLVRYEKQDDGLDLSDKDSQWTITKEPTIKIAAIDNGLAFPFKHPDEWRAYPFHWAWLSQAKVPFSQETRDLVLPRISDMNFVQDLCEDLYELFKTDKGFDKATFENQMSVMRGQV
;
A
#
# COMPACT_ATOMS: atom_id res chain seq x y z
N GLY A 1 -32.99 13.71 -1.48
CA GLY A 1 -32.37 12.49 -0.94
C GLY A 1 -31.06 12.31 -1.65
N HIS A 2 -29.94 12.37 -0.91
CA HIS A 2 -28.61 12.17 -1.49
C HIS A 2 -28.45 10.69 -1.86
N THR A 3 -28.24 10.45 -3.14
CA THR A 3 -27.76 9.19 -3.69
C THR A 3 -26.33 9.00 -3.20
N GLY A 4 -26.13 8.31 -2.07
CA GLY A 4 -24.79 7.99 -1.56
C GLY A 4 -24.06 7.03 -2.50
N HIS A 5 -23.57 7.56 -3.61
CA HIS A 5 -22.62 6.93 -4.51
C HIS A 5 -21.25 6.90 -3.81
N THR A 6 -20.39 5.95 -4.20
CA THR A 6 -18.98 5.96 -3.75
C THR A 6 -18.27 7.26 -4.12
N ALA A 7 -18.75 7.96 -5.15
CA ALA A 7 -18.35 9.31 -5.53
C ALA A 7 -18.40 10.34 -4.38
N ASP A 8 -19.33 10.20 -3.43
CA ASP A 8 -19.42 11.10 -2.27
C ASP A 8 -18.41 10.74 -1.16
N MET A 9 -17.78 9.56 -1.25
CA MET A 9 -16.85 9.02 -0.23
C MET A 9 -15.38 9.12 -0.66
N ASN A 10 -15.11 9.16 -1.97
CA ASN A 10 -13.76 9.19 -2.56
C ASN A 10 -13.41 10.61 -3.07
N VAL A 11 -13.47 11.59 -2.20
CA VAL A 11 -13.20 13.00 -2.56
C VAL A 11 -11.74 13.34 -2.23
N PHE A 12 -10.92 13.55 -3.25
CA PHE A 12 -9.51 13.94 -3.14
C PHE A 12 -9.27 15.29 -3.83
N LEU A 13 -9.66 16.38 -3.17
CA LEU A 13 -9.52 17.74 -3.73
C LEU A 13 -8.06 18.19 -3.85
N ASP A 14 -7.21 17.63 -2.98
CA ASP A 14 -5.77 17.83 -2.90
C ASP A 14 -4.99 17.05 -3.96
N ASP A 15 -5.60 16.03 -4.58
CA ASP A 15 -4.92 15.09 -5.48
C ASP A 15 -5.81 14.66 -6.67
N PRO A 16 -5.97 15.53 -7.68
CA PRO A 16 -6.82 15.26 -8.83
C PRO A 16 -6.38 14.03 -9.64
N GLU A 17 -5.08 13.75 -9.72
CA GLU A 17 -4.56 12.59 -10.45
C GLU A 17 -5.01 11.28 -9.78
N PHE A 18 -4.90 11.21 -8.44
CA PHE A 18 -5.39 10.05 -7.71
C PHE A 18 -6.92 9.93 -7.82
N ALA A 19 -7.66 11.04 -7.74
CA ALA A 19 -9.11 11.05 -7.94
C ALA A 19 -9.51 10.47 -9.31
N GLU A 20 -8.80 10.83 -10.38
CA GLU A 20 -9.05 10.29 -11.72
C GLU A 20 -8.78 8.78 -11.82
N ILE A 21 -7.76 8.27 -11.12
CA ILE A 21 -7.49 6.83 -11.05
C ILE A 21 -8.61 6.09 -10.35
N ILE A 22 -9.11 6.61 -9.22
CA ILE A 22 -10.22 6.00 -8.50
C ILE A 22 -11.50 6.05 -9.33
N LEU A 23 -11.78 7.16 -10.00
CA LEU A 23 -12.92 7.28 -10.90
C LEU A 23 -12.84 6.24 -12.04
N ARG A 24 -11.66 6.01 -12.62
CA ARG A 24 -11.47 4.96 -13.63
C ARG A 24 -11.73 3.56 -13.06
N ALA A 25 -11.32 3.29 -11.83
CA ALA A 25 -11.60 2.01 -11.17
C ALA A 25 -13.12 1.81 -10.94
N GLU A 26 -13.84 2.86 -10.55
CA GLU A 26 -15.29 2.83 -10.37
C GLU A 26 -16.01 2.62 -11.71
N GLN A 27 -15.63 3.35 -12.76
CA GLN A 27 -16.16 3.18 -14.12
C GLN A 27 -15.92 1.77 -14.68
N ALA A 28 -14.76 1.17 -14.39
CA ALA A 28 -14.45 -0.19 -14.78
C ALA A 28 -15.44 -1.17 -14.15
N ILE A 29 -15.69 -1.04 -12.84
CA ILE A 29 -16.64 -1.87 -12.09
C ILE A 29 -18.06 -1.71 -12.64
N GLU A 30 -18.49 -0.48 -12.92
CA GLU A 30 -19.81 -0.20 -13.51
C GLU A 30 -19.97 -0.81 -14.90
N SER A 31 -18.88 -0.87 -15.67
CA SER A 31 -18.80 -1.48 -16.99
C SER A 31 -18.63 -3.01 -16.96
N GLY A 32 -18.62 -3.64 -15.78
CA GLY A 32 -18.48 -5.09 -15.61
C GLY A 32 -17.03 -5.60 -15.63
N VAL A 33 -16.05 -4.70 -15.62
CA VAL A 33 -14.62 -5.03 -15.46
C VAL A 33 -14.28 -4.98 -13.97
N PHE A 34 -14.34 -6.13 -13.32
CA PHE A 34 -14.20 -6.21 -11.86
C PHE A 34 -12.75 -6.39 -11.39
N PRO A 35 -12.39 -5.89 -10.19
CA PRO A 35 -11.14 -6.20 -9.53
C PRO A 35 -10.93 -7.72 -9.36
N GLU A 36 -9.72 -8.19 -9.69
CA GLU A 36 -9.36 -9.60 -9.63
C GLU A 36 -8.60 -9.92 -8.35
N ARG A 37 -8.96 -11.02 -7.69
CA ARG A 37 -8.34 -11.41 -6.44
C ARG A 37 -6.91 -11.91 -6.68
N ILE A 38 -5.98 -11.40 -5.89
CA ILE A 38 -4.59 -11.88 -5.84
C ILE A 38 -4.59 -13.19 -5.05
N SER A 39 -4.11 -14.27 -5.68
CA SER A 39 -4.07 -15.61 -5.08
C SER A 39 -2.95 -15.77 -4.06
N GLN A 40 -1.84 -15.06 -4.28
CA GLN A 40 -0.68 -14.96 -3.38
C GLN A 40 -0.94 -13.95 -2.24
N GLY A 41 -0.31 -14.16 -1.08
CA GLY A 41 -0.48 -13.32 0.12
C GLY A 41 -1.44 -13.88 1.17
N SER A 42 -1.53 -13.27 2.35
CA SER A 42 -2.28 -13.81 3.51
C SER A 42 -3.68 -13.21 3.73
N SER A 43 -4.03 -12.16 2.98
CA SER A 43 -5.25 -11.35 3.10
C SER A 43 -6.08 -11.34 1.80
N GLY A 44 -7.29 -10.78 1.84
CA GLY A 44 -8.02 -10.42 0.62
C GLY A 44 -7.38 -9.19 -0.03
N SER A 45 -6.63 -9.38 -1.11
CA SER A 45 -6.06 -8.30 -1.93
C SER A 45 -6.57 -8.43 -3.36
N TYR A 46 -6.79 -7.30 -4.05
CA TYR A 46 -7.40 -7.27 -5.38
C TYR A 46 -6.63 -6.36 -6.33
N PHE A 47 -6.35 -6.82 -7.54
CA PHE A 47 -5.91 -5.97 -8.65
C PHE A 47 -7.12 -5.19 -9.18
N ALA A 48 -7.15 -3.89 -8.91
CA ALA A 48 -8.12 -2.97 -9.47
C ALA A 48 -7.73 -2.63 -10.92
N LYS A 49 -8.73 -2.57 -11.81
CA LYS A 49 -8.54 -2.40 -13.25
C LYS A 49 -9.21 -1.12 -13.73
N ASP A 50 -8.72 -0.59 -14.84
CA ASP A 50 -9.41 0.44 -15.62
C ASP A 50 -10.47 -0.18 -16.56
N PRO A 51 -11.29 0.63 -17.26
CA PRO A 51 -12.29 0.10 -18.19
C PRO A 51 -11.71 -0.68 -19.38
N LYS A 52 -10.40 -0.55 -19.64
CA LYS A 52 -9.68 -1.32 -20.68
C LYS A 52 -9.13 -2.65 -20.14
N GLY A 53 -9.32 -2.94 -18.85
CA GLY A 53 -8.83 -4.14 -18.19
C GLY A 53 -7.37 -4.07 -17.73
N LYS A 54 -6.72 -2.91 -17.81
CA LYS A 54 -5.34 -2.70 -17.33
C LYS A 54 -5.35 -2.52 -15.81
N THR A 55 -4.43 -3.18 -15.11
CA THR A 55 -4.26 -3.00 -13.67
C THR A 55 -3.74 -1.59 -13.36
N ILE A 56 -4.45 -0.88 -12.50
CA ILE A 56 -4.15 0.50 -12.09
C ILE A 56 -3.84 0.63 -10.60
N GLY A 57 -4.24 -0.36 -9.79
CA GLY A 57 -3.96 -0.34 -8.37
C GLY A 57 -4.18 -1.68 -7.68
N VAL A 58 -3.74 -1.75 -6.43
CA VAL A 58 -4.00 -2.85 -5.52
C VAL A 58 -4.91 -2.35 -4.41
N PHE A 59 -6.07 -2.97 -4.27
CA PHE A 59 -7.04 -2.65 -3.23
C PHE A 59 -7.04 -3.74 -2.14
N LYS A 60 -6.87 -3.33 -0.89
CA LYS A 60 -6.88 -4.22 0.30
C LYS A 60 -7.99 -3.79 1.26
N PRO A 61 -9.20 -4.40 1.19
CA PRO A 61 -10.31 -4.03 2.07
C PRO A 61 -10.08 -4.44 3.53
N LYS A 62 -10.29 -3.51 4.46
CA LYS A 62 -10.20 -3.70 5.92
C LYS A 62 -10.90 -4.98 6.39
N SER A 63 -12.12 -5.21 5.90
CA SER A 63 -12.95 -6.36 6.32
C SER A 63 -12.34 -7.74 5.98
N GLU A 64 -11.38 -7.80 5.06
CA GLU A 64 -10.76 -9.05 4.56
C GLU A 64 -9.27 -9.17 4.94
N GLU A 65 -8.79 -8.30 5.82
CA GLU A 65 -7.48 -8.42 6.44
C GLU A 65 -7.35 -9.72 7.26
N PRO A 66 -6.12 -10.14 7.63
CA PRO A 66 -5.90 -11.38 8.39
C PRO A 66 -6.79 -11.53 9.65
N TYR A 67 -7.07 -10.43 10.34
CA TYR A 67 -7.93 -10.36 11.53
C TYR A 67 -9.34 -9.83 11.26
N GLY A 68 -9.66 -9.53 10.00
CA GLY A 68 -10.96 -9.06 9.55
C GLY A 68 -12.03 -10.13 9.68
N HIS A 69 -13.26 -9.70 9.98
CA HIS A 69 -14.42 -10.58 10.19
C HIS A 69 -14.89 -11.31 8.92
N LEU A 70 -14.45 -10.88 7.74
CA LEU A 70 -14.75 -11.49 6.43
C LEU A 70 -13.48 -12.01 5.75
N ASN A 71 -12.45 -12.38 6.51
CA ASN A 71 -11.25 -12.99 5.92
C ASN A 71 -11.63 -14.28 5.15
N PRO A 72 -11.36 -14.37 3.83
CA PRO A 72 -11.70 -15.53 3.02
C PRO A 72 -10.84 -16.77 3.29
N LYS A 73 -9.73 -16.65 4.03
CA LYS A 73 -8.85 -17.79 4.38
C LYS A 73 -9.28 -18.40 5.73
N TRP A 74 -10.01 -19.52 5.66
CA TRP A 74 -10.61 -20.25 6.80
C TRP A 74 -9.59 -20.73 7.86
N THR A 75 -8.33 -20.93 7.45
CA THR A 75 -7.24 -21.40 8.32
C THR A 75 -6.95 -20.48 9.51
N LYS A 76 -7.08 -19.15 9.38
CA LYS A 76 -6.88 -18.23 10.51
C LYS A 76 -8.10 -18.12 11.44
N TYR A 77 -9.32 -18.42 10.96
CA TYR A 77 -10.50 -18.53 11.82
C TYR A 77 -10.40 -19.74 12.76
N PHE A 78 -9.98 -20.89 12.23
CA PHE A 78 -9.73 -22.10 13.04
C PHE A 78 -8.59 -21.87 14.07
N HIS A 79 -7.52 -21.18 13.68
CA HIS A 79 -6.43 -20.83 14.60
C HIS A 79 -6.81 -19.79 15.66
N LYS A 80 -7.64 -18.79 15.33
CA LYS A 80 -8.17 -17.78 16.27
C LYS A 80 -9.04 -18.40 17.36
N VAL A 81 -9.73 -19.50 17.05
CA VAL A 81 -10.62 -20.20 17.99
C VAL A 81 -9.87 -21.23 18.84
N CYS A 82 -8.80 -21.86 18.34
CA CYS A 82 -8.08 -22.93 19.06
C CYS A 82 -6.80 -22.49 19.82
N CYS A 83 -6.14 -21.37 19.48
CA CYS A 83 -4.91 -20.89 20.15
C CYS A 83 -4.87 -19.36 20.32
N PRO A 84 -5.57 -18.79 21.31
CA PRO A 84 -5.66 -17.33 21.50
C PRO A 84 -4.38 -16.66 22.03
N CYS A 85 -3.40 -17.41 22.55
CA CYS A 85 -2.19 -16.88 23.21
C CYS A 85 -0.91 -16.84 22.36
N CYS A 86 -0.92 -17.38 21.12
CA CYS A 86 0.30 -17.55 20.32
C CYS A 86 0.28 -16.84 18.95
N PHE A 87 -0.79 -16.11 18.61
CA PHE A 87 -1.00 -15.69 17.22
C PHE A 87 -1.45 -14.24 17.07
N GLY A 88 -0.54 -13.45 16.53
CA GLY A 88 -0.68 -12.02 16.29
C GLY A 88 0.66 -11.34 16.49
N ARG A 89 0.96 -10.33 15.68
CA ARG A 89 2.06 -9.40 16.03
C ARG A 89 1.54 -8.60 17.21
N GLY A 90 1.78 -9.06 18.45
CA GLY A 90 1.21 -8.51 19.68
C GLY A 90 1.61 -7.06 19.99
N CYS A 91 2.49 -6.48 19.16
CA CYS A 91 2.85 -5.07 19.14
C CYS A 91 2.05 -4.22 18.14
N LEU A 92 1.16 -4.82 17.33
CA LEU A 92 0.36 -4.13 16.32
C LEU A 92 -1.11 -4.01 16.74
N VAL A 93 -1.74 -2.92 16.33
CA VAL A 93 -3.19 -2.74 16.49
C VAL A 93 -3.93 -3.67 15.51
N PRO A 94 -4.89 -4.48 15.96
CA PRO A 94 -5.63 -5.36 15.07
C PRO A 94 -6.46 -4.59 14.05
N ASN A 95 -6.53 -5.10 12.81
CA ASN A 95 -7.50 -4.67 11.78
C ASN A 95 -7.38 -3.19 11.35
N GLN A 96 -6.16 -2.64 11.40
CA GLN A 96 -5.78 -1.31 10.90
C GLN A 96 -4.69 -1.40 9.82
N GLY A 97 -4.53 -2.55 9.15
CA GLY A 97 -3.48 -2.73 8.14
C GLY A 97 -3.60 -1.75 6.98
N TYR A 98 -4.83 -1.46 6.54
CA TYR A 98 -5.08 -0.45 5.51
C TYR A 98 -4.65 0.98 5.90
N LEU A 99 -4.69 1.33 7.19
CA LEU A 99 -4.16 2.61 7.69
C LEU A 99 -2.64 2.59 7.73
N SER A 100 -2.04 1.46 8.09
CA SER A 100 -0.58 1.27 8.02
C SER A 100 -0.07 1.44 6.58
N GLU A 101 -0.79 0.92 5.58
CA GLU A 101 -0.46 1.10 4.16
C GLU A 101 -0.52 2.58 3.73
N ALA A 102 -1.61 3.29 4.07
CA ALA A 102 -1.77 4.70 3.76
C ALA A 102 -0.79 5.58 4.54
N GLY A 103 -0.53 5.24 5.80
CA GLY A 103 0.41 5.95 6.68
C GLY A 103 1.86 5.81 6.21
N ALA A 104 2.24 4.67 5.64
CA ALA A 104 3.55 4.49 5.04
C ALA A 104 3.77 5.44 3.85
N TYR A 105 2.77 5.61 2.98
CA TYR A 105 2.85 6.60 1.91
C TYR A 105 2.87 8.03 2.45
N LEU A 106 2.08 8.34 3.49
CA LEU A 106 2.09 9.65 4.12
C LEU A 106 3.49 10.01 4.66
N VAL A 107 4.16 9.07 5.35
CA VAL A 107 5.53 9.24 5.83
C VAL A 107 6.52 9.39 4.66
N ASP A 108 6.38 8.57 3.62
CA ASP A 108 7.22 8.64 2.41
C ASP A 108 7.14 10.00 1.73
N ASP A 109 5.92 10.52 1.54
CA ASP A 109 5.64 11.80 0.89
C ASP A 109 6.16 12.96 1.73
N LYS A 110 5.88 12.95 3.05
CA LYS A 110 6.30 14.02 3.96
C LYS A 110 7.83 14.09 4.14
N LEU A 111 8.52 12.96 4.11
CA LEU A 111 9.98 12.90 4.12
C LEU A 111 10.63 13.11 2.74
N GLY A 112 9.86 13.05 1.66
CA GLY A 112 10.35 13.17 0.28
C GLY A 112 11.20 11.97 -0.17
N LEU A 113 10.87 10.76 0.30
CA LEU A 113 11.61 9.54 -0.02
C LEU A 113 11.31 9.05 -1.43
N GLY A 114 10.02 8.99 -1.81
CA GLY A 114 9.59 8.61 -3.16
C GLY A 114 9.81 7.14 -3.47
N VAL A 115 9.69 6.26 -2.48
CA VAL A 115 9.82 4.81 -2.64
C VAL A 115 8.48 4.08 -2.45
N VAL A 116 7.49 4.67 -1.77
CA VAL A 116 6.16 4.05 -1.63
C VAL A 116 5.26 4.49 -2.78
N PRO A 117 4.69 3.57 -3.58
CA PRO A 117 3.67 3.95 -4.55
C PRO A 117 2.48 4.61 -3.83
N LYS A 118 1.99 5.71 -4.38
CA LYS A 118 0.91 6.51 -3.78
C LYS A 118 -0.23 5.62 -3.29
N THR A 119 -0.53 5.73 -2.00
CA THR A 119 -1.51 4.88 -1.31
C THR A 119 -2.43 5.71 -0.42
N LYS A 120 -3.74 5.66 -0.66
CA LYS A 120 -4.75 6.37 0.16
C LYS A 120 -5.86 5.43 0.60
N VAL A 121 -6.63 5.86 1.60
CA VAL A 121 -7.85 5.15 2.04
C VAL A 121 -8.97 5.45 1.04
N VAL A 122 -9.63 4.41 0.54
CA VAL A 122 -10.72 4.54 -0.43
C VAL A 122 -11.89 3.62 -0.07
N TRP A 123 -13.05 3.90 -0.67
CA TRP A 123 -14.26 3.09 -0.58
C TRP A 123 -14.63 2.53 -1.94
N LEU A 124 -14.60 1.20 -2.10
CA LEU A 124 -14.98 0.53 -3.33
C LEU A 124 -16.11 -0.46 -3.12
N VAL A 125 -16.91 -0.69 -4.16
CA VAL A 125 -17.96 -1.71 -4.22
C VAL A 125 -17.64 -2.62 -5.40
N SER A 126 -17.53 -3.93 -5.21
CA SER A 126 -17.37 -4.86 -6.34
C SER A 126 -17.99 -6.21 -6.01
N GLU A 127 -18.66 -6.85 -6.96
CA GLU A 127 -19.23 -8.19 -6.74
C GLU A 127 -18.18 -9.27 -6.44
N THR A 128 -16.92 -9.03 -6.83
CA THR A 128 -15.78 -9.93 -6.59
C THR A 128 -15.24 -9.89 -5.17
N PHE A 129 -15.56 -8.85 -4.38
CA PHE A 129 -15.15 -8.78 -2.98
C PHE A 129 -15.89 -9.80 -2.11
N ASN A 130 -15.33 -10.14 -0.95
CA ASN A 130 -15.91 -11.13 -0.05
C ASN A 130 -17.00 -10.52 0.84
N TYR A 131 -18.27 -10.66 0.46
CA TYR A 131 -19.42 -10.21 1.25
C TYR A 131 -20.11 -11.37 1.98
N SER A 132 -20.75 -11.05 3.11
CA SER A 132 -21.59 -12.03 3.82
C SER A 132 -22.76 -12.51 2.96
N ALA A 133 -23.25 -13.72 3.23
CA ALA A 133 -24.44 -14.25 2.54
C ALA A 133 -25.65 -13.33 2.70
N ILE A 134 -25.78 -12.68 3.86
CA ILE A 134 -26.84 -11.73 4.17
C ILE A 134 -26.75 -10.49 3.28
N ASP A 135 -25.56 -9.91 3.10
CA ASP A 135 -25.37 -8.73 2.26
C ASP A 135 -25.65 -9.03 0.79
N ARG A 136 -25.21 -10.21 0.31
CA ARG A 136 -25.54 -10.67 -1.06
C ARG A 136 -27.04 -10.86 -1.24
N ALA A 137 -27.73 -11.48 -0.29
CA ALA A 137 -29.18 -11.67 -0.33
C ALA A 137 -29.94 -10.33 -0.29
N LYS A 138 -29.55 -9.41 0.59
CA LYS A 138 -30.13 -8.05 0.68
C LYS A 138 -29.94 -7.26 -0.62
N SER A 139 -28.76 -7.32 -1.22
CA SER A 139 -28.49 -6.66 -2.51
C SER A 139 -29.42 -7.18 -3.61
N ARG A 140 -29.54 -8.51 -3.74
CA ARG A 140 -30.44 -9.16 -4.71
C ARG A 140 -31.91 -8.80 -4.47
N GLY A 141 -32.37 -8.87 -3.23
CA GLY A 141 -33.75 -8.54 -2.87
C GLY A 141 -34.11 -7.07 -3.17
N LYS A 142 -33.18 -6.14 -2.90
CA LYS A 142 -33.37 -4.73 -3.24
C LYS A 142 -33.38 -4.47 -4.75
N LYS A 143 -32.51 -5.13 -5.51
CA LYS A 143 -32.46 -5.04 -6.97
C LYS A 143 -33.76 -5.57 -7.58
N TYR A 144 -34.25 -6.72 -7.11
CA TYR A 144 -35.55 -7.27 -7.53
C TYR A 144 -36.72 -6.35 -7.18
N ALA A 145 -36.74 -5.78 -5.98
CA ALA A 145 -37.78 -4.83 -5.56
C ALA A 145 -37.76 -3.53 -6.40
N LEU A 146 -36.59 -3.08 -6.86
CA LEU A 146 -36.47 -1.97 -7.81
C LEU A 146 -37.09 -2.31 -9.18
N GLU A 147 -36.79 -3.49 -9.71
CA GLU A 147 -37.30 -3.95 -11.01
C GLU A 147 -38.82 -4.22 -10.99
N LYS A 148 -39.36 -4.75 -9.88
CA LYS A 148 -40.76 -5.18 -9.79
C LYS A 148 -41.70 -4.18 -9.12
N VAL A 149 -41.23 -3.39 -8.15
CA VAL A 149 -42.06 -2.43 -7.40
C VAL A 149 -41.31 -1.10 -7.18
N PRO A 150 -41.22 -0.23 -8.21
CA PRO A 150 -40.44 1.01 -8.14
C PRO A 150 -40.85 1.95 -7.00
N LYS A 151 -42.12 1.89 -6.58
CA LYS A 151 -42.66 2.68 -5.45
C LYS A 151 -42.06 2.30 -4.09
N VAL A 152 -41.69 1.03 -3.89
CA VAL A 152 -41.03 0.54 -2.67
C VAL A 152 -39.54 0.88 -2.71
N ALA A 153 -38.93 0.85 -3.90
CA ALA A 153 -37.51 1.15 -4.08
C ALA A 153 -37.13 2.60 -3.72
N LYS A 154 -38.05 3.56 -3.90
CA LYS A 154 -37.87 4.95 -3.44
C LYS A 154 -37.65 5.10 -1.93
N LYS A 155 -37.94 4.06 -1.13
CA LYS A 155 -37.69 4.04 0.33
C LYS A 155 -36.33 3.45 0.70
N PHE A 156 -35.59 2.87 -0.24
CA PHE A 156 -34.27 2.33 0.05
C PHE A 156 -33.22 3.44 -0.02
N ASN A 157 -32.50 3.63 1.09
CA ASN A 157 -31.39 4.59 1.16
C ASN A 157 -30.19 4.18 0.27
N ARG A 158 -30.09 2.91 -0.13
CA ARG A 158 -29.00 2.38 -0.96
C ARG A 158 -29.40 1.09 -1.68
N ILE A 159 -29.11 1.02 -2.98
CA ILE A 159 -29.26 -0.14 -3.87
C ILE A 159 -27.87 -0.73 -4.13
N GLY A 160 -27.74 -2.05 -4.16
CA GLY A 160 -26.46 -2.74 -4.38
C GLY A 160 -25.71 -3.15 -3.10
N LEU A 161 -24.48 -3.62 -3.27
CA LEU A 161 -23.60 -4.07 -2.19
C LEU A 161 -23.07 -2.87 -1.36
N PRO A 162 -22.77 -3.07 -0.05
CA PRO A 162 -22.18 -2.02 0.78
C PRO A 162 -20.73 -1.73 0.34
N PRO A 163 -20.24 -0.49 0.50
CA PRO A 163 -18.89 -0.14 0.11
C PRO A 163 -17.93 -0.70 1.17
N LYS A 164 -16.76 -1.11 0.72
CA LYS A 164 -15.68 -1.55 1.60
C LYS A 164 -14.62 -0.45 1.65
N VAL A 165 -14.24 -0.08 2.86
CA VAL A 165 -13.05 0.73 3.10
C VAL A 165 -11.81 -0.15 2.99
N GLY A 166 -10.74 0.39 2.43
CA GLY A 166 -9.45 -0.26 2.33
C GLY A 166 -8.39 0.70 1.84
N SER A 167 -7.16 0.21 1.76
CA SER A 167 -6.07 0.94 1.12
C SER A 167 -6.11 0.68 -0.37
N PHE A 168 -5.86 1.72 -1.15
CA PHE A 168 -5.66 1.64 -2.60
C PHE A 168 -4.29 2.17 -2.92
N GLN A 169 -3.41 1.28 -3.32
CA GLN A 169 -2.03 1.58 -3.72
C GLN A 169 -1.95 1.58 -5.25
N LEU A 170 -1.29 2.58 -5.83
CA LEU A 170 -1.06 2.61 -7.28
C LEU A 170 -0.20 1.43 -7.73
N PHE A 171 -0.57 0.83 -8.86
CA PHE A 171 0.17 -0.28 -9.42
C PHE A 171 1.43 0.24 -10.14
N VAL A 172 2.57 -0.42 -9.91
CA VAL A 172 3.84 -0.06 -10.54
C VAL A 172 4.24 -1.08 -11.62
N GLU A 173 4.48 -0.60 -12.84
CA GLU A 173 4.81 -1.44 -14.00
C GLU A 173 6.31 -1.66 -14.16
N GLY A 174 6.70 -2.86 -14.61
CA GLY A 174 8.10 -3.21 -14.90
C GLY A 174 8.94 -3.56 -13.67
N TYR A 175 8.32 -3.66 -12.49
CA TYR A 175 8.98 -4.04 -11.24
C TYR A 175 8.98 -5.57 -11.05
N LYS A 176 10.02 -6.07 -10.37
CA LYS A 176 10.12 -7.45 -9.89
C LYS A 176 10.58 -7.46 -8.44
N GLU A 177 10.36 -8.57 -7.74
CA GLU A 177 10.84 -8.77 -6.36
C GLU A 177 12.34 -8.44 -6.25
N ALA A 178 12.74 -7.82 -5.14
CA ALA A 178 14.12 -7.43 -4.95
C ALA A 178 15.06 -8.63 -4.92
N ASP A 179 14.66 -9.75 -4.31
CA ASP A 179 15.44 -10.99 -4.29
C ASP A 179 15.83 -11.46 -5.72
N TYR A 180 14.92 -11.34 -6.69
CA TYR A 180 15.22 -11.67 -8.09
C TYR A 180 16.36 -10.82 -8.65
N TRP A 181 16.36 -9.50 -8.38
CA TRP A 181 17.38 -8.59 -8.90
C TRP A 181 18.69 -8.68 -8.13
N LEU A 182 18.64 -8.81 -6.80
CA LEU A 182 19.82 -8.98 -5.95
C LEU A 182 20.65 -10.19 -6.38
N ARG A 183 20.00 -11.34 -6.63
CA ARG A 183 20.68 -12.54 -7.16
C ARG A 183 21.32 -12.30 -8.53
N LYS A 184 20.69 -11.51 -9.38
CA LYS A 184 21.27 -11.14 -10.69
C LYS A 184 22.49 -10.23 -10.54
N PHE A 185 22.44 -9.27 -9.61
CA PHE A 185 23.56 -8.35 -9.36
C PHE A 185 24.78 -9.03 -8.73
N GLU A 186 24.60 -10.18 -8.07
CA GLU A 186 25.73 -11.02 -7.63
C GLU A 186 26.46 -11.64 -8.83
N THR A 187 25.73 -12.06 -9.86
CA THR A 187 26.31 -12.66 -11.07
C THR A 187 26.80 -11.65 -12.11
N ASP A 188 26.10 -10.52 -12.23
CA ASP A 188 26.33 -9.46 -13.20
C ASP A 188 26.24 -8.10 -12.47
N PRO A 189 27.36 -7.63 -11.89
CA PRO A 189 27.38 -6.43 -11.07
C PRO A 189 26.92 -5.18 -11.82
N LEU A 190 26.14 -4.34 -11.14
CA LEU A 190 25.68 -3.07 -11.68
C LEU A 190 26.87 -2.14 -12.01
N PRO A 191 26.78 -1.35 -13.10
CA PRO A 191 27.69 -0.24 -13.35
C PRO A 191 27.72 0.72 -12.16
N GLU A 192 28.87 1.35 -11.91
CA GLU A 192 29.11 2.14 -10.71
C GLU A 192 28.06 3.25 -10.47
N ASN A 193 27.65 3.94 -11.53
CA ASN A 193 26.63 5.00 -11.44
C ASN A 193 25.26 4.44 -11.03
N THR A 194 24.83 3.34 -11.65
CA THR A 194 23.57 2.65 -11.32
C THR A 194 23.62 2.04 -9.92
N ARG A 195 24.78 1.53 -9.50
CA ARG A 195 25.00 0.99 -8.15
C ARG A 195 24.84 2.08 -7.08
N LYS A 196 25.32 3.30 -7.34
CA LYS A 196 25.11 4.46 -6.46
C LYS A 196 23.65 4.87 -6.39
N GLU A 197 22.95 4.93 -7.52
CA GLU A 197 21.49 5.22 -7.55
C GLU A 197 20.71 4.16 -6.78
N PHE A 198 21.05 2.87 -6.96
CA PHE A 198 20.44 1.78 -6.20
C PHE A 198 20.68 1.93 -4.69
N GLN A 199 21.90 2.30 -4.29
CA GLN A 199 22.23 2.52 -2.89
C GLN A 199 21.44 3.71 -2.31
N SER A 200 21.31 4.83 -3.03
CA SER A 200 20.49 5.98 -2.61
C SER A 200 19.02 5.58 -2.42
N GLN A 201 18.44 4.84 -3.37
CA GLN A 201 17.08 4.30 -3.24
C GLN A 201 16.93 3.32 -2.06
N PHE A 202 17.94 2.48 -1.82
CA PHE A 202 17.97 1.52 -0.72
C PHE A 202 18.02 2.23 0.64
N GLU A 203 18.83 3.28 0.78
CA GLU A 203 18.88 4.11 1.98
C GLU A 203 17.51 4.74 2.31
N ARG A 204 16.76 5.18 1.29
CA ARG A 204 15.40 5.71 1.48
C ARG A 204 14.41 4.65 1.96
N LEU A 205 14.49 3.42 1.44
CA LEU A 205 13.73 2.27 1.96
C LEU A 205 14.06 1.99 3.44
N VAL A 206 15.35 2.01 3.79
CA VAL A 206 15.80 1.80 5.17
C VAL A 206 15.20 2.85 6.10
N ILE A 207 15.25 4.12 5.72
CA ILE A 207 14.71 5.23 6.52
C ILE A 207 13.20 5.06 6.72
N LEU A 208 12.45 4.78 5.64
CA LEU A 208 11.01 4.52 5.74
C LEU A 208 10.73 3.41 6.75
N ASP A 209 11.30 2.22 6.54
CA ASP A 209 11.04 1.04 7.36
C ASP A 209 11.44 1.25 8.83
N TYR A 210 12.50 2.01 9.08
CA TYR A 210 12.95 2.31 10.42
C TYR A 210 11.99 3.27 11.12
N VAL A 211 11.62 4.39 10.49
CA VAL A 211 10.70 5.40 11.04
C VAL A 211 9.34 4.77 11.37
N ILE A 212 8.75 4.02 10.45
CA ILE A 212 7.44 3.38 10.69
C ILE A 212 7.53 2.10 11.52
N ARG A 213 8.75 1.68 11.90
CA ARG A 213 9.08 0.37 12.47
C ARG A 213 8.33 -0.76 11.78
N ASN A 214 8.59 -0.93 10.48
CA ASN A 214 7.99 -2.02 9.73
C ASN A 214 8.39 -3.36 10.34
N THR A 215 7.41 -4.23 10.52
CA THR A 215 7.61 -5.51 11.18
C THR A 215 7.66 -6.68 10.18
N ASP A 216 7.31 -6.47 8.90
CA ASP A 216 7.18 -7.53 7.89
C ASP A 216 7.93 -7.25 6.58
N ARG A 217 9.07 -6.54 6.63
CA ARG A 217 9.90 -6.34 5.44
C ARG A 217 10.81 -7.54 5.17
N GLY A 218 10.37 -8.41 4.27
CA GLY A 218 11.18 -9.40 3.55
C GLY A 218 11.74 -8.87 2.23
N ASN A 219 12.64 -9.62 1.57
CA ASN A 219 13.19 -9.25 0.25
C ASN A 219 12.25 -9.54 -0.94
N ASP A 220 11.11 -10.16 -0.65
CA ASP A 220 9.94 -10.35 -1.51
C ASP A 220 8.96 -9.15 -1.42
N ASN A 221 9.01 -8.39 -0.34
CA ASN A 221 8.06 -7.29 -0.05
C ASN A 221 8.57 -5.91 -0.45
N TRP A 222 9.64 -5.82 -1.24
CA TRP A 222 10.01 -4.59 -1.96
C TRP A 222 10.46 -4.96 -3.35
N LEU A 223 10.17 -4.07 -4.29
CA LEU A 223 10.39 -4.34 -5.70
C LEU A 223 11.50 -3.47 -6.26
N VAL A 224 12.14 -3.97 -7.30
CA VAL A 224 13.14 -3.24 -8.08
C VAL A 224 12.72 -3.26 -9.55
N ARG A 225 12.77 -2.08 -10.19
CA ARG A 225 12.74 -1.94 -11.65
C ARG A 225 14.13 -1.55 -12.10
N TYR A 226 14.70 -2.31 -13.01
CA TYR A 226 15.97 -2.01 -13.62
C TYR A 226 15.85 -2.15 -15.14
N GLU A 227 16.05 -1.04 -15.85
CA GLU A 227 16.14 -0.99 -17.31
C GLU A 227 17.61 -0.85 -17.69
N LYS A 228 18.16 -1.89 -18.33
CA LYS A 228 19.48 -1.78 -18.96
C LYS A 228 19.38 -0.83 -20.14
N GLN A 229 20.45 -0.09 -20.38
CA GLN A 229 20.61 0.65 -21.63
C GLN A 229 20.57 -0.37 -22.77
N ASP A 230 19.69 -0.15 -23.75
CA ASP A 230 19.63 -1.01 -24.93
C ASP A 230 20.90 -0.75 -25.76
N ASP A 231 21.72 -1.78 -25.97
CA ASP A 231 22.82 -1.77 -26.95
C ASP A 231 22.28 -1.92 -28.39
N GLY A 232 20.95 -1.91 -28.57
CA GLY A 232 20.25 -2.02 -29.83
C GLY A 232 20.32 -0.73 -30.65
N LEU A 233 21.44 -0.52 -31.35
CA LEU A 233 21.49 0.29 -32.55
C LEU A 233 20.57 -0.35 -33.61
N ASP A 234 19.32 0.11 -33.70
CA ASP A 234 18.54 -0.06 -34.93
C ASP A 234 19.17 0.85 -36.00
N LEU A 235 20.08 0.28 -36.78
CA LEU A 235 20.82 0.93 -37.87
C LEU A 235 19.94 1.18 -39.11
N SER A 236 18.66 1.54 -38.95
CA SER A 236 17.75 1.70 -40.09
C SER A 236 17.40 3.14 -40.48
N ASP A 237 17.66 4.18 -39.68
CA ASP A 237 17.32 5.55 -40.09
C ASP A 237 18.45 6.55 -39.87
N LYS A 238 19.26 6.73 -40.93
CA LYS A 238 20.09 7.92 -41.12
C LYS A 238 19.20 9.10 -41.50
N ASP A 239 18.68 9.81 -40.51
CA ASP A 239 18.46 11.26 -40.50
C ASP A 239 17.42 11.61 -39.44
N SER A 240 17.87 11.85 -38.20
CA SER A 240 17.22 12.75 -37.22
C SER A 240 18.06 12.82 -35.93
N GLN A 241 18.89 13.85 -35.87
CA GLN A 241 19.16 14.71 -34.71
C GLN A 241 18.79 14.17 -33.29
N TRP A 242 19.82 13.90 -32.48
CA TRP A 242 19.78 13.59 -31.03
C TRP A 242 19.04 12.29 -30.65
N THR A 243 19.68 11.13 -30.89
CA THR A 243 19.33 9.89 -30.20
C THR A 243 19.55 10.06 -28.70
N ILE A 244 18.47 10.24 -27.94
CA ILE A 244 18.47 10.19 -26.47
C ILE A 244 18.89 8.77 -26.08
N THR A 245 20.17 8.56 -25.80
CA THR A 245 20.64 7.36 -25.09
C THR A 245 19.97 7.38 -23.72
N LYS A 246 18.92 6.57 -23.55
CA LYS A 246 18.20 6.46 -22.28
C LYS A 246 19.15 5.84 -21.26
N GLU A 247 19.62 6.65 -20.30
CA GLU A 247 20.52 6.17 -19.26
C GLU A 247 19.87 5.00 -18.49
N PRO A 248 20.66 4.01 -18.04
CA PRO A 248 20.13 2.88 -17.28
C PRO A 248 19.49 3.39 -15.99
N THR A 249 18.19 3.14 -15.82
CA THR A 249 17.43 3.60 -14.65
C THR A 249 17.15 2.43 -13.71
N ILE A 250 17.35 2.68 -12.41
CA ILE A 250 16.99 1.73 -11.34
C ILE A 250 16.12 2.43 -10.30
N LYS A 251 15.03 1.80 -9.90
CA LYS A 251 14.09 2.34 -8.89
C LYS A 251 13.60 1.24 -7.95
N ILE A 252 13.39 1.62 -6.69
CA ILE A 252 12.80 0.75 -5.66
C ILE A 252 11.33 1.14 -5.46
N ALA A 253 10.48 0.15 -5.21
CA ALA A 253 9.11 0.36 -4.73
C ALA A 253 8.87 -0.44 -3.45
N ALA A 254 8.58 0.26 -2.35
CA ALA A 254 8.23 -0.30 -1.05
C ALA A 254 6.73 -0.61 -1.01
N ILE A 255 6.38 -1.88 -1.20
CA ILE A 255 4.99 -2.37 -1.21
C ILE A 255 4.66 -3.13 0.08
N ASP A 256 3.39 -3.45 0.30
CA ASP A 256 2.93 -4.26 1.45
C ASP A 256 3.38 -3.73 2.82
N ASN A 257 3.01 -2.48 3.11
CA ASN A 257 3.35 -1.76 4.34
C ASN A 257 2.28 -1.93 5.43
N GLY A 258 1.40 -2.94 5.32
CA GLY A 258 0.25 -3.14 6.20
C GLY A 258 0.56 -3.62 7.61
N LEU A 259 1.83 -3.89 7.93
CA LEU A 259 2.29 -4.41 9.23
C LEU A 259 3.39 -3.52 9.83
N ALA A 260 3.12 -2.22 9.89
CA ALA A 260 3.96 -1.19 10.52
C ALA A 260 3.20 -0.44 11.62
N PHE A 261 3.80 0.63 12.16
CA PHE A 261 3.26 1.45 13.25
C PHE A 261 2.89 0.65 14.51
N PRO A 262 3.84 -0.10 15.10
CA PRO A 262 3.59 -0.80 16.35
C PRO A 262 3.39 0.17 17.52
N PHE A 263 2.48 -0.18 18.44
CA PHE A 263 2.25 0.61 19.66
C PHE A 263 3.26 0.32 20.78
N LYS A 264 4.11 -0.70 20.61
CA LYS A 264 5.26 -0.99 21.46
C LYS A 264 6.34 -1.70 20.65
N HIS A 265 7.60 -1.65 21.06
CA HIS A 265 8.60 -2.52 20.46
C HIS A 265 8.25 -4.00 20.66
N PRO A 266 8.63 -4.90 19.73
CA PRO A 266 8.49 -6.34 19.95
C PRO A 266 9.18 -6.77 21.24
N ASP A 267 8.55 -7.67 22.00
CA ASP A 267 9.07 -8.12 23.31
C ASP A 267 10.43 -8.84 23.17
N GLU A 268 10.68 -9.46 22.02
CA GLU A 268 11.98 -10.05 21.67
C GLU A 268 12.62 -9.28 20.51
N TRP A 269 13.87 -8.85 20.67
CA TRP A 269 14.61 -8.12 19.62
C TRP A 269 14.83 -8.94 18.34
N ARG A 270 14.79 -10.28 18.43
CA ARG A 270 14.89 -11.18 17.28
C ARG A 270 13.58 -11.41 16.55
N ALA A 271 12.45 -11.04 17.17
CA ALA A 271 11.16 -11.10 16.51
C ALA A 271 11.03 -9.91 15.55
N TYR A 272 10.65 -10.20 14.30
CA TYR A 272 10.40 -9.19 13.26
C TYR A 272 11.64 -8.37 12.85
N PRO A 273 12.68 -9.04 12.33
CA PRO A 273 13.88 -8.38 11.83
C PRO A 273 13.61 -7.67 10.50
N PHE A 274 14.39 -6.64 10.22
CA PHE A 274 14.49 -6.05 8.90
C PHE A 274 15.36 -6.98 8.02
N HIS A 275 14.77 -7.68 7.06
CA HIS A 275 15.53 -8.69 6.30
C HIS A 275 16.65 -8.06 5.45
N TRP A 276 16.44 -6.83 5.00
CA TRP A 276 17.46 -6.08 4.28
C TRP A 276 18.72 -5.79 5.11
N ALA A 277 18.67 -5.89 6.45
CA ALA A 277 19.84 -5.67 7.31
C ALA A 277 20.95 -6.71 7.11
N TRP A 278 20.63 -7.87 6.53
CA TRP A 278 21.62 -8.89 6.19
C TRP A 278 22.28 -8.71 4.82
N LEU A 279 21.80 -7.77 4.01
CA LEU A 279 22.35 -7.48 2.69
C LEU A 279 23.69 -6.73 2.82
N SER A 280 24.57 -6.89 1.83
CA SER A 280 25.84 -6.14 1.79
C SER A 280 25.63 -4.62 1.74
N GLN A 281 24.53 -4.18 1.12
CA GLN A 281 24.13 -2.78 0.98
C GLN A 281 23.87 -2.13 2.35
N ALA A 282 23.42 -2.89 3.34
CA ALA A 282 23.20 -2.40 4.70
C ALA A 282 24.50 -2.10 5.48
N LYS A 283 25.65 -2.58 4.98
CA LYS A 283 26.97 -2.31 5.58
C LYS A 283 27.59 -1.01 5.04
N VAL A 284 27.00 -0.43 3.99
CA VAL A 284 27.47 0.84 3.41
C VAL A 284 26.95 1.99 4.29
N PRO A 285 27.82 2.91 4.75
CA PRO A 285 27.37 4.07 5.50
C PRO A 285 26.44 4.95 4.68
N PHE A 286 25.42 5.54 5.32
CA PHE A 286 24.51 6.49 4.65
C PHE A 286 25.28 7.58 3.91
N SER A 287 24.89 7.79 2.64
CA SER A 287 25.41 8.84 1.77
C SER A 287 25.12 10.25 2.32
N GLN A 288 25.89 11.23 1.84
CA GLN A 288 25.67 12.63 2.19
C GLN A 288 24.34 13.15 1.61
N GLU A 289 23.96 12.71 0.40
CA GLU A 289 22.68 13.04 -0.23
C GLU A 289 21.49 12.69 0.67
N THR A 290 21.46 11.46 1.19
CA THR A 290 20.38 11.01 2.07
C THR A 290 20.37 11.77 3.41
N ARG A 291 21.54 12.08 3.96
CA ARG A 291 21.65 12.88 5.19
C ARG A 291 21.10 14.29 5.00
N ASP A 292 21.49 14.95 3.91
CA ASP A 292 21.04 16.31 3.59
C ASP A 292 19.55 16.35 3.28
N LEU A 293 18.99 15.26 2.74
CA LEU A 293 17.56 15.11 2.53
C LEU A 293 16.81 14.96 3.88
N VAL A 294 17.24 14.05 4.75
CA VAL A 294 16.40 13.62 5.87
C VAL A 294 16.68 14.38 7.17
N LEU A 295 17.94 14.65 7.50
CA LEU A 295 18.32 15.27 8.78
C LEU A 295 17.62 16.61 9.06
N PRO A 296 17.53 17.56 8.11
CA PRO A 296 16.87 18.84 8.37
C PRO A 296 15.39 18.69 8.74
N ARG A 297 14.73 17.63 8.25
CA ARG A 297 13.33 17.33 8.54
C ARG A 297 13.17 16.67 9.90
N ILE A 298 13.88 15.57 10.14
CA ILE A 298 13.67 14.78 11.36
C ILE A 298 14.27 15.42 12.62
N SER A 299 15.25 16.32 12.46
CA SER A 299 15.82 17.09 13.57
C SER A 299 14.93 18.27 14.02
N ASP A 300 14.00 18.71 13.16
CA ASP A 300 13.02 19.74 13.49
C ASP A 300 11.83 19.13 14.22
N MET A 301 11.66 19.50 15.48
CA MET A 301 10.54 19.01 16.29
C MET A 301 9.18 19.48 15.77
N ASN A 302 9.11 20.61 15.06
CA ASN A 302 7.87 21.05 14.43
C ASN A 302 7.48 20.10 13.30
N PHE A 303 8.45 19.70 12.46
CA PHE A 303 8.20 18.71 11.41
C PHE A 303 7.71 17.37 11.96
N VAL A 304 8.33 16.88 13.04
CA VAL A 304 7.92 15.61 13.68
C VAL A 304 6.52 15.72 14.29
N GLN A 305 6.20 16.87 14.91
CA GLN A 305 4.88 17.15 15.44
C GLN A 305 3.83 17.19 14.32
N ASP A 306 4.08 17.93 13.24
CA ASP A 306 3.20 18.00 12.08
C ASP A 306 3.00 16.61 11.44
N LEU A 307 4.04 15.76 11.41
CA LEU A 307 3.92 14.38 10.92
C LEU A 307 3.00 13.54 11.83
N CYS A 308 3.12 13.68 13.15
CA CYS A 308 2.23 13.02 14.10
C CYS A 308 0.77 13.49 13.95
N GLU A 309 0.56 14.78 13.68
CA GLU A 309 -0.77 15.36 13.46
C GLU A 309 -1.41 14.83 12.17
N ASP A 310 -0.67 14.77 11.07
CA ASP A 310 -1.16 14.18 9.82
C ASP A 310 -1.53 12.70 9.98
N LEU A 311 -0.70 11.93 10.71
CA LEU A 311 -0.99 10.53 11.04
C LEU A 311 -2.21 10.41 11.96
N TYR A 312 -2.41 11.35 12.88
CA TYR A 312 -3.60 11.40 13.74
C TYR A 312 -4.86 11.62 12.91
N GLU A 313 -4.84 12.57 11.98
CA GLU A 313 -5.96 12.86 11.07
C GLU A 313 -6.32 11.64 10.21
N LEU A 314 -5.32 10.87 9.77
CA LEU A 314 -5.53 9.62 9.05
C LEU A 314 -6.10 8.51 9.95
N PHE A 315 -5.49 8.27 11.12
CA PHE A 315 -5.79 7.10 11.95
C PHE A 315 -7.13 7.25 12.68
N LYS A 316 -7.54 8.48 13.03
CA LYS A 316 -8.83 8.75 13.68
C LYS A 316 -10.05 8.43 12.80
N THR A 317 -9.84 8.21 11.49
CA THR A 317 -10.92 7.81 10.57
C THR A 317 -11.43 6.39 10.84
N ASP A 318 -10.65 5.56 11.55
CA ASP A 318 -11.05 4.21 11.93
C ASP A 318 -12.08 4.25 13.07
N LYS A 319 -13.16 3.46 12.93
CA LYS A 319 -14.19 3.33 13.99
C LYS A 319 -13.66 2.74 15.30
N GLY A 320 -12.58 1.96 15.23
CA GLY A 320 -11.89 1.37 16.38
C GLY A 320 -10.67 2.16 16.82
N PHE A 321 -10.54 3.43 16.41
CA PHE A 321 -9.46 4.30 16.86
C PHE A 321 -9.49 4.48 18.37
N ASP A 322 -8.33 4.31 19.00
CA ASP A 322 -8.10 4.58 20.41
C ASP A 322 -6.93 5.55 20.56
N LYS A 323 -7.20 6.71 21.18
CA LYS A 323 -6.21 7.79 21.30
C LYS A 323 -5.00 7.36 22.12
N ALA A 324 -5.18 6.62 23.20
CA ALA A 324 -4.07 6.18 24.05
C ALA A 324 -3.13 5.24 23.29
N THR A 325 -3.68 4.30 22.52
CA THR A 325 -2.93 3.41 21.65
C THR A 325 -2.19 4.19 20.56
N PHE A 326 -2.82 5.19 19.96
CA PHE A 326 -2.17 6.07 18.98
C PHE A 326 -0.97 6.83 19.58
N GLU A 327 -1.10 7.40 20.78
CA GLU A 327 0.03 8.06 21.46
C GLU A 327 1.20 7.10 21.72
N ASN A 328 0.91 5.83 22.00
CA ASN A 328 1.93 4.79 22.12
C ASN A 328 2.61 4.49 20.78
N GLN A 329 1.86 4.42 19.67
CA GLN A 329 2.43 4.29 18.32
C GLN A 329 3.35 5.46 17.99
N MET A 330 2.93 6.70 18.27
CA MET A 330 3.74 7.89 18.03
C MET A 330 4.96 7.94 18.95
N SER A 331 4.86 7.41 20.18
CA SER A 331 6.00 7.31 21.08
C SER A 331 7.06 6.33 20.56
N VAL A 332 6.65 5.21 19.96
CA VAL A 332 7.59 4.32 19.26
C VAL A 332 8.22 5.02 18.06
N MET A 333 7.42 5.66 17.21
CA MET A 333 7.91 6.39 16.02
C MET A 333 8.93 7.47 16.41
N ARG A 334 8.64 8.28 17.44
CA ARG A 334 9.57 9.29 17.98
C ARG A 334 10.85 8.71 18.56
N GLY A 335 10.85 7.44 18.98
CA GLY A 335 12.06 6.75 19.40
C GLY A 335 12.84 6.11 18.23
N GLN A 336 12.25 6.02 17.04
CA GLN A 336 12.93 5.58 15.82
C GLN A 336 13.51 6.77 15.03
N VAL A 337 12.79 7.88 15.02
CA VAL A 337 13.27 9.21 14.62
C VAL A 337 14.40 9.62 15.54
#